data_AF-A0A382EWD9-F1
#
_entry.id   AF-A0A382EWD9-F1
#
_cell.length_a   1.000
_cell.length_b   1.000
_cell.length_c   1.000
_cell.angle_alpha   90.00
_cell.angle_beta   90.00
_cell.angle_gamma   90.00
#
_symmetry.space_group_name_H-M   'P 1'
#
loop_
_entity.id
_entity.type
_entity.pdbx_description
1 polymer ?
#
loop_
_entity_poly.entity_id
_entity_poly.type
_entity_poly.pdbx_seq_one_letter_code
_entity_poly.pdbx_strand_id
1 'polypeptide(L)' 'VPPLQANEGLETKTLVVKNLGDRPIQIGSHFHFFEVNKALEFDRAAAKGSRL' A
#
# COMPACT_ATOMS: atom_id res chain seq x y z
N VAL A 1 -15.96 -19.94 -14.39
CA VAL A 1 -16.14 -18.48 -14.41
C VAL A 1 -14.78 -17.87 -14.75
N PRO A 2 -14.68 -17.00 -15.77
CA PRO A 2 -13.41 -16.32 -16.07
C PRO A 2 -13.02 -15.38 -14.90
N PRO A 3 -11.72 -15.10 -14.71
CA PRO A 3 -11.28 -14.18 -13.66
C PRO A 3 -11.84 -12.77 -13.88
N LEU A 4 -12.20 -12.10 -12.79
CA LEU A 4 -12.60 -10.69 -12.80
C LEU A 4 -11.35 -9.81 -12.71
N GLN A 5 -11.18 -8.91 -13.67
CA GLN A 5 -10.12 -7.89 -13.63
C GLN A 5 -10.51 -6.80 -12.61
N ALA A 6 -9.53 -6.32 -11.85
CA ALA A 6 -9.73 -5.32 -10.81
C ALA A 6 -8.85 -4.08 -11.06
N ASN A 7 -9.40 -2.89 -10.76
CA ASN A 7 -8.68 -1.60 -10.83
C ASN A 7 -8.09 -1.28 -12.22
N GLU A 8 -8.69 -1.76 -13.31
CA GLU A 8 -8.21 -1.49 -14.67
C GLU A 8 -8.22 0.02 -14.99
N GLY A 9 -7.21 0.47 -15.73
CA GLY A 9 -7.08 1.87 -16.17
C GLY A 9 -6.63 2.86 -15.09
N LEU A 10 -6.39 2.42 -13.85
CA LEU A 10 -5.85 3.27 -12.79
C LEU A 10 -4.31 3.24 -12.81
N GLU A 11 -3.70 4.39 -12.51
CA GLU A 11 -2.25 4.48 -12.31
C GLU A 11 -1.84 3.65 -11.09
N THR A 12 -0.81 2.81 -11.23
CA THR A 12 -0.30 1.96 -10.14
C THR A 12 1.18 2.22 -9.91
N LYS A 13 1.63 1.96 -8.67
CA LYS A 13 3.01 2.10 -8.24
C LYS A 13 3.43 0.87 -7.46
N THR A 14 4.67 0.44 -7.63
CA THR A 14 5.26 -0.65 -6.84
C THR A 14 6.27 -0.05 -5.86
N LEU A 15 6.07 -0.30 -4.57
CA LEU A 15 6.96 0.16 -3.51
C LEU A 15 7.48 -1.03 -2.72
N VAL A 16 8.75 -0.99 -2.35
CA VAL A 16 9.33 -1.93 -1.38
C VAL A 16 9.02 -1.41 0.02
N VAL A 17 8.43 -2.27 0.86
CA VAL A 17 7.99 -1.91 2.22
C VAL A 17 8.63 -2.86 3.21
N LYS A 18 9.25 -2.32 4.25
CA LYS A 18 9.86 -3.10 5.33
C LYS A 18 9.22 -2.74 6.66
N ASN A 19 8.80 -3.76 7.42
CA ASN A 19 8.36 -3.55 8.80
C ASN A 19 9.57 -3.57 9.73
N LEU A 20 9.87 -2.43 10.36
CA LEU A 20 10.92 -2.29 11.38
C LEU A 20 10.39 -2.53 12.80
N GLY A 21 9.08 -2.68 12.96
CA GLY A 21 8.44 -2.96 14.25
C GLY A 21 8.59 -4.41 14.69
N ASP A 22 8.36 -4.63 15.97
CA ASP A 22 8.34 -5.93 16.64
C ASP A 22 6.99 -6.66 16.56
N ARG A 23 5.96 -5.96 16.07
CA ARG A 23 4.58 -6.45 15.97
C ARG A 23 4.13 -6.55 14.51
N PRO A 24 3.25 -7.51 14.18
CA PRO A 24 2.68 -7.61 12.85
C PRO A 24 1.82 -6.39 12.51
N ILE A 25 1.85 -5.98 11.24
CA ILE A 25 1.08 -4.85 10.71
C ILE A 25 0.34 -5.32 9.45
N GLN A 26 -0.98 -5.09 9.42
CA GLN A 26 -1.85 -5.37 8.27
C GLN A 26 -2.58 -4.10 7.86
N ILE A 27 -2.73 -3.90 6.56
CA ILE A 27 -3.32 -2.68 5.97
C ILE A 27 -4.49 -3.10 5.08
N GLY A 28 -5.62 -2.41 5.22
CA GLY A 28 -6.80 -2.62 4.36
C GLY A 28 -6.64 -1.95 2.99
N SER A 29 -7.35 -2.46 1.98
CA SER A 29 -7.17 -2.03 0.58
C SER A 29 -7.40 -0.53 0.35
N HIS A 30 -8.29 0.10 1.12
CA HIS A 30 -8.68 1.51 0.91
C HIS A 30 -8.06 2.48 1.93
N PHE A 31 -7.12 2.03 2.75
CA PHE A 31 -6.41 2.91 3.65
C PHE A 31 -5.42 3.79 2.86
N HIS A 32 -5.33 5.07 3.20
CA HIS A 32 -4.38 5.98 2.56
C HIS A 32 -2.94 5.54 2.88
N PHE A 33 -2.24 4.96 1.90
CA PHE A 33 -0.99 4.25 2.16
C PHE A 33 0.11 5.18 2.71
N PHE A 34 0.07 6.47 2.39
CA PHE A 34 0.93 7.51 2.96
C PHE A 34 0.90 7.56 4.50
N GLU A 35 -0.27 7.31 5.10
CA GLU A 35 -0.53 7.52 6.53
C GLU A 35 -0.44 6.23 7.36
N VAL A 36 0.00 5.12 6.74
CA VAL A 36 0.13 3.84 7.46
C VAL A 36 1.16 3.94 8.58
N ASN A 37 1.11 2.96 9.48
CA ASN A 37 1.96 2.85 10.66
C ASN A 37 3.42 3.29 10.39
N LYS A 38 3.95 4.14 11.27
CA LYS A 38 5.29 4.74 11.16
C LYS A 38 6.43 3.72 11.25
N ALA A 39 6.17 2.53 11.79
CA ALA A 39 7.13 1.42 11.81
C ALA A 39 7.40 0.82 10.41
N LEU A 40 6.59 1.15 9.40
CA LEU A 40 6.84 0.77 8.02
C LEU A 40 7.77 1.79 7.35
N GLU A 41 8.90 1.29 6.89
CA GLU A 41 9.92 2.00 6.10
C GLU A 41 9.65 1.78 4.60
N PHE A 42 9.45 2.88 3.88
CA PHE A 42 9.24 2.97 2.43
C PHE A 42 9.30 4.44 1.99
N ASP A 43 9.32 4.71 0.68
CA ASP A 43 9.17 6.08 0.14
C ASP A 43 7.73 6.58 0.35
N ARG A 44 7.52 7.35 1.42
CA ARG A 44 6.20 7.91 1.73
C ARG A 44 5.74 8.90 0.67
N ALA A 45 6.62 9.76 0.16
CA ALA A 45 6.22 10.78 -0.81
C ALA A 45 5.63 10.14 -2.08
N ALA A 46 6.19 9.02 -2.53
CA ALA A 46 5.67 8.26 -3.65
C ALA A 46 4.25 7.69 -3.45
N ALA A 47 3.84 7.44 -2.20
CA ALA A 47 2.55 6.85 -1.83
C ALA A 47 1.43 7.86 -1.57
N LYS A 48 1.70 9.17 -1.68
CA LYS A 48 0.69 10.21 -1.41
C LYS A 48 -0.48 10.09 -2.40
N GLY A 49 -1.70 9.99 -1.87
CA GLY A 49 -2.93 9.81 -2.64
C GLY A 49 -3.16 8.38 -3.14
N SER A 50 -2.35 7.41 -2.71
CA SER A 50 -2.45 6.01 -3.15
C SER A 50 -3.03 5.09 -2.07
N ARG A 51 -3.56 3.95 -2.53
CA ARG A 51 -4.08 2.83 -1.72
C ARG A 51 -3.57 1.50 -2.31
N LEU A 52 -3.84 0.38 -1.65
CA LEU A 52 -3.52 -0.95 -2.18
C LEU A 52 -4.52 -1.39 -3.27
#